data_AF-A0A926BB36-F1
#
_entry.id   AF-A0A926BB36-F1
#
_cell.length_a   1.000
_cell.length_b   1.000
_cell.length_c   1.000
_cell.angle_alpha   90.00
_cell.angle_beta   90.00
_cell.angle_gamma   90.00
#
_symmetry.space_group_name_H-M   'P 1'
#
loop_
_entity.id
_entity.type
_entity.pdbx_description
1 polymer ?
#
loop_
_entity_poly.entity_id
_entity_poly.type
_entity_poly.pdbx_seq_one_letter_code
_entity_poly.pdbx_strand_id
1 'polypeptide(L)'
;MQSACSGRWGGPRALDPGKHLAVFGVPTDDPSRRAVALVARLTLEEKVAQLQNAAPAIDRLGIAAYDWWSESLHGVARNGRATVFPQAIALAATFDEDLLRRVAHAIADEGRAKFDEDHSREKGSGRYQGLTFFAPNVNIFRDPRWGRGQETYGEDPYLTARLGVAYVRGLQGDDPRH
;
A
#
# COMPACT_ATOMS: atom_id res chain seq x y z
N MET A 1 23.16 -1.76 -18.91
CA MET A 1 23.52 -1.83 -17.49
C MET A 1 22.27 -2.24 -16.71
N GLN A 2 21.90 -3.53 -16.79
CA GLN A 2 20.76 -4.12 -16.07
C GLN A 2 21.37 -5.08 -15.06
N SER A 3 21.52 -4.64 -13.82
CA SER A 3 21.87 -5.50 -12.70
C SER A 3 21.60 -4.75 -11.40
N ALA A 4 21.11 -5.50 -10.41
CA ALA A 4 20.78 -5.09 -9.04
C ALA A 4 19.38 -4.49 -8.83
N CYS A 5 18.39 -5.38 -8.66
CA CYS A 5 17.51 -5.42 -7.47
C CYS A 5 16.51 -6.59 -7.59
N SER A 6 16.98 -7.82 -7.76
CA SER A 6 16.19 -9.01 -7.42
C SER A 6 16.30 -9.24 -5.90
N GLY A 7 15.84 -8.28 -5.12
CA GLY A 7 15.78 -8.39 -3.67
C GLY A 7 14.73 -9.43 -3.31
N ARG A 8 15.16 -10.64 -2.96
CA ARG A 8 14.31 -11.66 -2.35
C ARG A 8 14.06 -11.19 -0.91
N TRP A 9 13.13 -10.26 -0.74
CA TRP A 9 12.70 -9.78 0.57
C TRP A 9 12.17 -10.98 1.36
N GLY A 10 12.67 -11.17 2.58
CA GLY A 10 12.30 -12.28 3.44
C GLY A 10 10.78 -12.29 3.60
N GLY A 11 10.13 -13.33 3.07
CA GLY A 11 8.68 -13.47 3.18
C GLY A 11 8.22 -13.42 4.64
N PRO A 12 6.95 -13.08 4.90
CA PRO A 12 6.41 -13.06 6.25
C PRO A 12 6.77 -14.38 6.94
N ARG A 13 7.24 -14.29 8.19
CA ARG A 13 7.61 -15.45 9.00
C ARG A 13 6.44 -16.43 8.94
N ALA A 14 6.65 -17.58 8.29
CA ALA A 14 5.57 -18.51 8.00
C ALA A 14 4.85 -18.85 9.32
N LEU A 15 3.54 -18.64 9.36
CA LEU A 15 2.72 -19.14 10.45
C LEU A 15 2.94 -20.65 10.53
N ASP A 16 3.02 -21.17 11.76
CA ASP A 16 3.01 -22.62 12.01
C ASP A 16 1.93 -23.28 11.12
N PRO A 17 2.27 -24.29 10.30
CA PRO A 17 1.34 -24.95 9.38
C PRO A 17 0.04 -25.39 10.05
N GLY A 18 0.09 -25.82 11.31
CA GLY A 18 -1.10 -26.19 12.08
C GLY A 18 -2.01 -25.00 12.38
N LYS A 19 -1.42 -23.84 12.73
CA LYS A 19 -2.15 -22.57 12.92
C LYS A 19 -2.66 -22.01 11.59
N HIS A 20 -1.89 -22.15 10.51
CA HIS A 20 -2.31 -21.68 9.18
C HIS A 20 -3.58 -22.40 8.71
N LEU A 21 -3.66 -23.73 8.87
CA LEU A 21 -4.86 -24.51 8.56
C LEU A 21 -6.05 -24.10 9.47
N ALA A 22 -5.77 -23.87 10.75
CA ALA A 22 -6.75 -23.45 11.74
C ALA A 22 -7.25 -22.00 11.57
N VAL A 23 -6.58 -21.16 10.76
CA VAL A 23 -6.97 -19.75 10.50
C VAL A 23 -7.43 -19.50 9.06
N PHE A 24 -6.75 -20.06 8.06
CA PHE A 24 -7.09 -19.87 6.64
C PHE A 24 -7.74 -21.07 5.95
N GLY A 25 -7.84 -22.21 6.64
CA GLY A 25 -8.38 -23.43 6.02
C GLY A 25 -7.36 -24.06 5.07
N VAL A 26 -7.86 -24.78 4.04
CA VAL A 26 -6.99 -25.46 3.06
C VAL A 26 -6.03 -24.45 2.44
N PRO A 27 -4.71 -24.70 2.44
CA PRO A 27 -3.74 -23.82 1.81
C PRO A 27 -4.11 -23.52 0.35
N THR A 28 -4.12 -22.25 -0.01
CA THR A 28 -4.44 -21.78 -1.36
C THR A 28 -3.70 -20.48 -1.63
N ASP A 29 -3.27 -20.27 -2.87
CA ASP A 29 -2.60 -19.04 -3.29
C ASP A 29 -3.60 -17.91 -3.59
N ASP A 30 -4.91 -18.20 -3.58
CA ASP A 30 -5.96 -17.21 -3.82
C ASP A 30 -6.22 -16.34 -2.56
N PRO A 31 -5.89 -15.03 -2.59
CA PRO A 31 -6.10 -14.15 -1.44
C PRO A 31 -7.58 -14.00 -1.07
N SER A 32 -8.50 -14.04 -2.03
CA SER A 32 -9.94 -13.91 -1.77
C SER A 32 -10.48 -15.13 -1.01
N ARG A 33 -10.05 -16.35 -1.37
CA ARG A 33 -10.42 -17.56 -0.62
C ARG A 33 -9.87 -17.54 0.80
N ARG A 34 -8.62 -17.10 0.99
CA ARG A 34 -8.01 -16.95 2.32
C ARG A 34 -8.77 -15.92 3.17
N ALA A 35 -9.14 -14.78 2.58
CA ALA A 35 -9.92 -13.75 3.25
C ALA A 35 -11.31 -14.25 3.68
N VAL A 36 -12.03 -14.95 2.79
CA VAL A 36 -13.33 -15.56 3.11
C VAL A 36 -13.21 -16.55 4.26
N ALA A 37 -12.20 -17.43 4.22
CA ALA A 37 -11.96 -18.40 5.28
C ALA A 37 -11.63 -17.74 6.63
N LEU A 38 -10.84 -16.67 6.63
CA LEU A 38 -10.55 -15.89 7.83
C LEU A 38 -11.82 -15.23 8.39
N VAL A 39 -12.57 -14.51 7.54
CA VAL A 39 -13.80 -13.79 7.93
C VAL A 39 -14.87 -14.76 8.48
N ALA A 40 -14.95 -15.98 7.96
CA ALA A 40 -15.86 -17.00 8.46
C ALA A 40 -15.57 -17.44 9.91
N ARG A 41 -14.33 -17.23 10.39
CA ARG A 41 -13.90 -17.57 11.77
C ARG A 41 -14.03 -16.42 12.76
N LEU A 42 -14.33 -15.22 12.27
CA LEU A 42 -14.50 -14.04 13.11
C LEU A 42 -15.87 -14.04 13.80
N THR A 43 -15.90 -13.60 15.06
CA THR A 43 -17.16 -13.20 15.70
C THR A 43 -17.75 -11.97 15.02
N LEU A 44 -18.99 -11.62 15.35
CA LEU A 44 -19.60 -10.40 14.82
C LEU A 44 -18.83 -9.15 15.29
N GLU A 45 -18.41 -9.14 16.55
CA GLU A 45 -17.65 -8.04 17.15
C GLU A 45 -16.29 -7.88 16.48
N GLU A 46 -15.57 -9.00 16.25
CA GLU A 46 -14.31 -8.99 15.51
C GLU A 46 -14.52 -8.45 14.08
N LYS A 47 -15.57 -8.87 13.36
CA LYS A 47 -15.89 -8.34 12.02
C LYS A 47 -16.11 -6.83 12.03
N VAL A 48 -16.93 -6.33 12.95
CA VAL A 48 -17.23 -4.90 13.08
C VAL A 48 -15.94 -4.12 13.37
N ALA A 49 -15.08 -4.65 14.25
CA ALA A 49 -13.82 -4.01 14.60
C ALA A 49 -12.84 -3.89 13.40
N GLN A 50 -12.96 -4.74 12.38
CA GLN A 50 -12.14 -4.69 11.16
C GLN A 50 -12.64 -3.69 10.10
N LEU A 51 -13.74 -2.96 10.33
CA LEU A 51 -14.32 -1.99 9.38
C LEU A 51 -13.80 -0.55 9.54
N GLN A 52 -12.77 -0.36 10.36
CA GLN A 52 -12.09 0.93 10.56
C GLN A 52 -10.67 0.87 10.00
N ASN A 53 -10.04 2.02 9.77
CA ASN A 53 -8.66 2.04 9.31
C ASN A 53 -7.72 1.39 10.33
N ALA A 54 -7.87 1.68 11.63
CA ALA A 54 -7.06 1.10 12.70
C ALA A 54 -7.63 -0.26 13.12
N ALA A 55 -7.47 -1.28 12.27
CA ALA A 55 -8.00 -2.61 12.54
C ALA A 55 -7.20 -3.27 13.67
N PRO A 56 -7.84 -3.64 14.80
CA PRO A 56 -7.13 -4.23 15.93
C PRO A 56 -6.66 -5.65 15.62
N ALA A 57 -5.70 -6.13 16.42
CA ALA A 57 -5.27 -7.51 16.38
C ALA A 57 -6.42 -8.46 16.75
N ILE A 58 -6.39 -9.67 16.20
CA ILE A 58 -7.27 -10.78 16.58
C ILE A 58 -6.39 -11.87 17.16
N ASP A 59 -6.03 -11.73 18.44
CA ASP A 59 -5.05 -12.57 19.13
C ASP A 59 -5.41 -14.06 19.09
N ARG A 60 -6.71 -14.39 19.21
CA ARG A 60 -7.20 -15.78 19.15
C ARG A 60 -6.85 -16.47 17.82
N LEU A 61 -6.77 -15.69 16.73
CA LEU A 61 -6.43 -16.17 15.40
C LEU A 61 -4.99 -15.81 15.00
N GLY A 62 -4.22 -15.16 15.87
CA GLY A 62 -2.85 -14.74 15.59
C GLY A 62 -2.75 -13.72 14.45
N ILE A 63 -3.80 -12.92 14.23
CA ILE A 63 -3.78 -11.83 13.25
C ILE A 63 -3.29 -10.57 13.95
N ALA A 64 -2.21 -9.99 13.42
CA ALA A 64 -1.63 -8.74 13.92
C ALA A 64 -2.58 -7.55 13.69
N ALA A 65 -2.42 -6.49 14.49
CA ALA A 65 -3.10 -5.22 14.21
C ALA A 65 -2.59 -4.64 12.88
N TYR A 66 -3.47 -3.98 12.14
CA TYR A 66 -3.13 -3.37 10.86
C TYR A 66 -3.85 -2.05 10.67
N ASP A 67 -3.10 -0.95 10.55
CA ASP A 67 -3.68 0.33 10.13
C ASP A 67 -3.62 0.47 8.60
N TRP A 68 -4.80 0.60 7.98
CA TRP A 68 -4.96 0.78 6.53
C TRP A 68 -4.53 2.16 6.04
N TRP A 69 -4.39 3.14 6.94
CA TRP A 69 -4.10 4.52 6.58
C TRP A 69 -2.60 4.77 6.51
N SER A 70 -2.03 4.60 5.33
CA SER A 70 -0.72 5.16 4.97
C SER A 70 -0.85 6.13 3.80
N GLU A 71 0.14 7.00 3.62
CA GLU A 71 0.09 8.10 2.64
C GLU A 71 1.39 8.09 1.82
N SER A 72 1.28 8.22 0.49
CA SER A 72 2.46 8.16 -0.38
C SER A 72 2.49 9.12 -1.57
N LEU A 73 1.60 10.13 -1.59
CA LEU A 73 1.31 10.98 -2.76
C LEU A 73 2.55 11.43 -3.58
N HIS A 74 3.64 11.80 -2.91
CA HIS A 74 4.91 12.15 -3.55
C HIS A 74 6.13 11.71 -2.69
N GLY A 75 6.04 10.52 -2.09
CA GLY A 75 6.98 10.02 -1.09
C GLY A 75 6.24 9.40 0.09
N VAL A 76 6.84 8.42 0.78
CA VAL A 76 6.24 7.84 1.99
C VAL A 76 6.08 8.92 3.05
N ALA A 77 4.85 9.21 3.45
CA ALA A 77 4.57 10.32 4.35
C ALA A 77 4.35 9.86 5.79
N ARG A 78 4.74 10.71 6.74
CA ARG A 78 4.45 10.58 8.18
C ARG A 78 4.98 9.31 8.87
N ASN A 79 5.89 8.59 8.22
CA ASN A 79 6.63 7.47 8.79
C ASN A 79 8.14 7.80 8.84
N GLY A 80 8.53 8.79 9.64
CA GLY A 80 9.94 9.18 9.79
C GLY A 80 10.53 9.86 8.54
N ARG A 81 11.83 9.62 8.29
CA ARG A 81 12.54 10.15 7.11
C ARG A 81 12.23 9.30 5.89
N ALA A 82 11.88 9.96 4.80
CA ALA A 82 11.64 9.34 3.50
C ALA A 82 12.05 10.31 2.39
N THR A 83 12.19 9.79 1.18
CA THR A 83 12.43 10.61 -0.01
C THR A 83 11.20 11.46 -0.31
N VAL A 84 11.40 12.76 -0.55
CA VAL A 84 10.33 13.70 -0.91
C VAL A 84 10.52 14.12 -2.37
N PHE A 85 9.64 13.62 -3.23
CA PHE A 85 9.61 13.98 -4.64
C PHE A 85 8.86 15.31 -4.85
N PRO A 86 8.97 15.94 -6.05
CA PRO A 86 8.09 17.04 -6.40
C PRO A 86 6.62 16.66 -6.22
N GLN A 87 5.79 17.63 -5.84
CA GLN A 87 4.35 17.42 -5.68
C GLN A 87 3.72 16.90 -6.98
N ALA A 88 2.58 16.19 -6.90
CA ALA A 88 1.91 15.56 -8.04
C ALA A 88 1.73 16.48 -9.25
N ILE A 89 1.32 17.74 -9.05
CA ILE A 89 1.16 18.72 -10.14
C ILE A 89 2.49 19.05 -10.85
N ALA A 90 3.61 19.07 -10.12
CA ALA A 90 4.94 19.30 -10.68
C ALA A 90 5.47 18.07 -11.41
N LEU A 91 5.16 16.87 -10.92
CA LEU A 91 5.45 15.62 -11.65
C LEU A 91 4.62 15.55 -12.93
N ALA A 92 3.35 15.98 -12.91
CA ALA A 92 2.51 16.02 -14.11
C ALA A 92 3.04 16.96 -15.19
N ALA A 93 3.66 18.08 -14.80
CA ALA A 93 4.28 19.03 -15.73
C ALA A 93 5.46 18.45 -16.54
N THR A 94 5.92 17.24 -16.21
CA THR A 94 6.92 16.52 -17.01
C THR A 94 6.33 15.82 -18.23
N PHE A 95 5.03 15.53 -18.22
CA PHE A 95 4.34 14.71 -19.22
C PHE A 95 5.00 13.33 -19.44
N ASP A 96 5.73 12.81 -18.45
CA ASP A 96 6.52 11.57 -18.53
C ASP A 96 5.92 10.48 -17.63
N GLU A 97 5.15 9.57 -18.24
CA GLU A 97 4.57 8.40 -17.57
C GLU A 97 5.63 7.45 -16.99
N ASP A 98 6.74 7.27 -17.71
CA ASP A 98 7.80 6.36 -17.29
C ASP A 98 8.57 6.93 -16.09
N LEU A 99 8.77 8.24 -16.03
CA LEU A 99 9.30 8.91 -14.84
C LEU A 99 8.38 8.71 -13.64
N LEU A 100 7.09 8.96 -13.78
CA LEU A 100 6.15 8.81 -12.66
C LEU A 100 6.09 7.36 -12.17
N ARG A 101 6.14 6.39 -13.08
CA ARG A 101 6.22 4.96 -12.73
C ARG A 101 7.48 4.65 -11.92
N ARG A 102 8.65 5.16 -12.31
CA ARG A 102 9.91 4.97 -11.57
C ARG A 102 9.86 5.63 -10.18
N VAL A 103 9.26 6.82 -10.08
CA VAL A 103 9.04 7.49 -8.80
C VAL A 103 8.16 6.64 -7.89
N ALA A 104 7.03 6.14 -8.40
CA ALA A 104 6.13 5.29 -7.64
C ALA A 104 6.77 3.95 -7.21
N HIS A 105 7.63 3.37 -8.06
CA HIS A 105 8.41 2.18 -7.70
C HIS A 105 9.40 2.47 -6.57
N ALA A 106 10.12 3.60 -6.62
CA ALA A 106 11.01 3.99 -5.52
C ALA A 106 10.25 4.21 -4.20
N ILE A 107 9.04 4.79 -4.28
CA ILE A 107 8.13 4.93 -3.14
C ILE A 107 7.69 3.56 -2.60
N ALA A 108 7.42 2.58 -3.47
CA ALA A 108 7.05 1.22 -3.07
C ALA A 108 8.20 0.52 -2.34
N ASP A 109 9.42 0.59 -2.87
CA ASP A 109 10.62 0.02 -2.24
C ASP A 109 10.86 0.62 -0.85
N GLU A 110 10.78 1.96 -0.73
CA GLU A 110 10.92 2.64 0.55
C GLU A 110 9.79 2.27 1.51
N GLY A 111 8.53 2.25 1.04
CA GLY A 111 7.37 1.86 1.83
C GLY A 111 7.47 0.43 2.38
N ARG A 112 7.93 -0.51 1.56
CA ARG A 112 8.15 -1.90 1.96
C ARG A 112 9.26 -2.00 3.01
N ALA A 113 10.39 -1.33 2.79
CA ALA A 113 11.51 -1.35 3.73
C ALA A 113 11.10 -0.80 5.10
N LYS A 114 10.29 0.27 5.12
CA LYS A 114 9.76 0.85 6.36
C LYS A 114 8.76 -0.06 7.06
N PHE A 115 7.84 -0.67 6.31
CA PHE A 115 6.93 -1.66 6.86
C PHE A 115 7.70 -2.80 7.53
N ASP A 116 8.70 -3.37 6.86
CA ASP A 116 9.48 -4.49 7.43
C ASP A 116 10.27 -4.06 8.69
N GLU A 117 10.75 -2.81 8.77
CA GLU A 117 11.35 -2.24 9.98
C GLU A 117 10.34 -2.13 11.13
N ASP A 118 9.18 -1.51 10.90
CA ASP A 118 8.16 -1.26 11.92
C ASP A 118 7.52 -2.58 12.40
N HIS A 119 7.16 -3.47 11.46
CA HIS A 119 6.53 -4.76 11.74
C HIS A 119 7.45 -5.74 12.48
N SER A 120 8.77 -5.51 12.44
CA SER A 120 9.74 -6.27 13.24
C SER A 120 9.76 -5.82 14.71
N ARG A 121 9.38 -4.57 14.99
CA ARG A 121 9.41 -3.94 16.31
C ARG A 121 8.07 -4.02 17.02
N GLU A 122 7.00 -3.79 16.28
CA GLU A 122 5.62 -3.78 16.73
C GLU A 122 4.94 -5.02 16.14
N LYS A 123 4.13 -5.75 16.92
CA LYS A 123 3.40 -6.93 16.41
C LYS A 123 2.22 -6.51 15.51
N GLY A 124 2.45 -5.67 14.50
CA GLY A 124 1.45 -5.04 13.66
C GLY A 124 1.97 -3.80 12.94
N SER A 125 1.08 -3.10 12.22
CA SER A 125 1.35 -1.76 11.68
C SER A 125 0.48 -0.73 12.37
N GLY A 126 1.11 0.34 12.90
CA GLY A 126 0.42 1.55 13.31
C GLY A 126 0.09 2.46 12.12
N ARG A 127 -0.56 3.59 12.42
CA ARG A 127 -0.93 4.59 11.41
C ARG A 127 0.32 5.07 10.65
N TYR A 128 0.24 5.10 9.32
CA TYR A 128 1.32 5.40 8.37
C TYR A 128 2.43 4.34 8.24
N GLN A 129 2.27 3.18 8.86
CA GLN A 129 3.26 2.10 8.85
C GLN A 129 2.75 0.85 8.11
N GLY A 130 1.63 0.95 7.39
CA GLY A 130 1.05 -0.14 6.59
C GLY A 130 1.60 -0.19 5.17
N LEU A 131 1.16 -1.21 4.42
CA LEU A 131 1.46 -1.38 2.99
C LEU A 131 0.36 -0.86 2.06
N THR A 132 -0.71 -0.31 2.63
CA THR A 132 -1.79 0.33 1.89
C THR A 132 -1.65 1.84 1.96
N PHE A 133 -1.52 2.46 0.79
CA PHE A 133 -1.34 3.90 0.67
C PHE A 133 -2.56 4.55 0.02
N PHE A 134 -3.02 5.66 0.58
CA PHE A 134 -4.11 6.48 0.03
C PHE A 134 -3.57 7.45 -1.03
N ALA A 135 -3.04 6.87 -2.11
CA ALA A 135 -2.50 7.57 -3.26
C ALA A 135 -2.72 6.72 -4.53
N PRO A 136 -2.75 7.32 -5.73
CA PRO A 136 -2.60 8.75 -6.02
C PRO A 136 -3.93 9.51 -5.92
N ASN A 137 -3.86 10.85 -5.87
CA ASN A 137 -5.04 11.70 -6.01
C ASN A 137 -5.32 11.95 -7.51
N VAL A 138 -6.31 11.24 -8.05
CA VAL A 138 -6.71 11.29 -9.48
C VAL A 138 -7.92 12.18 -9.74
N ASN A 139 -8.27 13.06 -8.79
CA ASN A 139 -9.30 14.06 -9.04
C ASN A 139 -8.84 15.05 -10.11
N ILE A 140 -9.80 15.66 -10.80
CA ILE A 140 -9.53 16.67 -11.82
C ILE A 140 -9.49 18.05 -11.16
N PHE A 141 -8.40 18.80 -11.38
CA PHE A 141 -8.25 20.17 -10.88
C PHE A 141 -9.09 21.17 -11.69
N ARG A 142 -10.41 20.98 -11.68
CA ARG A 142 -11.37 21.73 -12.50
C ARG A 142 -11.55 23.19 -12.07
N ASP A 143 -11.50 23.45 -10.77
CA ASP A 143 -11.62 24.81 -10.22
C ASP A 143 -10.27 25.21 -9.64
N PRO A 144 -9.59 26.23 -10.20
CA PRO A 144 -8.24 26.61 -9.77
C PRO A 144 -8.18 27.12 -8.32
N ARG A 145 -9.33 27.41 -7.69
CA ARG A 145 -9.40 27.80 -6.27
C ARG A 145 -9.35 26.61 -5.33
N TRP A 146 -9.44 25.38 -5.84
CA TRP A 146 -9.41 24.19 -5.00
C TRP A 146 -8.03 24.01 -4.36
N GLY A 147 -7.95 24.22 -3.05
CA GLY A 147 -6.68 24.20 -2.29
C GLY A 147 -5.92 22.87 -2.28
N ARG A 148 -6.54 21.77 -2.76
CA ARG A 148 -5.87 20.47 -2.95
C ARG A 148 -5.53 20.18 -4.42
N GLY A 149 -5.74 21.13 -5.33
CA GLY A 149 -5.43 20.92 -6.75
C GLY A 149 -3.96 20.61 -7.02
N GLN A 150 -3.06 21.11 -6.17
CA GLN A 150 -1.64 20.76 -6.21
C GLN A 150 -1.38 19.25 -6.03
N GLU A 151 -2.27 18.52 -5.36
CA GLU A 151 -2.14 17.07 -5.13
C GLU A 151 -2.55 16.24 -6.36
N THR A 152 -3.07 16.87 -7.41
CA THR A 152 -3.57 16.18 -8.60
C THR A 152 -2.58 16.23 -9.76
N TYR A 153 -2.92 15.56 -10.86
CA TYR A 153 -2.18 15.64 -12.12
C TYR A 153 -2.69 16.74 -13.07
N GLY A 154 -3.49 17.69 -12.57
CA GLY A 154 -3.97 18.85 -13.34
C GLY A 154 -5.44 18.76 -13.75
N GLU A 155 -5.83 19.58 -14.73
CA GLU A 155 -7.22 19.72 -15.18
C GLU A 155 -7.62 18.76 -16.31
N ASP A 156 -6.65 18.13 -16.97
CA ASP A 156 -6.90 17.25 -18.11
C ASP A 156 -7.17 15.80 -17.67
N PRO A 157 -8.34 15.23 -17.98
CA PRO A 157 -8.65 13.84 -17.66
C PRO A 157 -7.75 12.82 -18.35
N TYR A 158 -7.28 13.10 -19.57
CA TYR A 158 -6.43 12.17 -20.30
C TYR A 158 -5.06 12.03 -19.62
N LEU A 159 -4.38 13.16 -19.37
CA LEU A 159 -3.11 13.19 -18.65
C LEU A 159 -3.24 12.55 -17.27
N THR A 160 -4.28 12.90 -16.53
CA THR A 160 -4.54 12.34 -15.18
C THR A 160 -4.71 10.82 -15.22
N ALA A 161 -5.43 10.28 -16.22
CA ALA A 161 -5.59 8.84 -16.37
C ALA A 161 -4.27 8.14 -16.69
N ARG A 162 -3.47 8.68 -17.61
CA ARG A 162 -2.18 8.12 -18.00
C ARG A 162 -1.21 8.08 -16.82
N LEU A 163 -1.09 9.19 -16.10
CA LEU A 163 -0.22 9.33 -14.95
C LEU A 163 -0.71 8.50 -13.75
N GLY A 164 -2.02 8.47 -13.50
CA GLY A 164 -2.61 7.63 -12.45
C GLY A 164 -2.31 6.13 -12.66
N VAL A 165 -2.45 5.64 -13.90
CA VAL A 165 -2.10 4.25 -14.24
C VAL A 165 -0.60 3.99 -14.03
N ALA A 166 0.26 4.92 -14.46
CA ALA A 166 1.71 4.80 -14.28
C ALA A 166 2.10 4.72 -12.79
N TYR A 167 1.51 5.57 -11.95
CA TYR A 167 1.73 5.55 -10.51
C TYR A 167 1.28 4.23 -9.87
N VAL A 168 0.05 3.77 -10.16
CA VAL A 168 -0.48 2.53 -9.58
C VAL A 168 0.36 1.32 -9.98
N ARG A 169 0.79 1.22 -11.24
CA ARG A 169 1.68 0.14 -11.70
C ARG A 169 3.05 0.20 -11.04
N GLY A 170 3.62 1.40 -10.88
CA GLY A 170 4.88 1.56 -10.17
C GLY A 170 4.77 1.17 -8.70
N LEU A 171 3.66 1.53 -8.04
CA LEU A 171 3.46 1.28 -6.62
C LEU A 171 3.16 -0.20 -6.32
N GLN A 172 2.31 -0.84 -7.13
CA GLN A 172 1.89 -2.23 -6.92
C GLN A 172 2.83 -3.25 -7.57
N GLY A 173 3.69 -2.84 -8.49
CA GLY A 173 4.55 -3.75 -9.25
C GLY A 173 3.79 -4.58 -10.30
N ASP A 174 4.52 -5.49 -10.93
CA ASP A 174 4.04 -6.32 -12.05
C ASP A 174 3.80 -7.79 -11.66
N ASP A 175 4.07 -8.21 -10.41
CA ASP A 175 3.83 -9.60 -9.99
C ASP A 175 2.34 -9.82 -9.70
N PRO A 176 1.61 -10.60 -10.51
CA PRO A 176 0.18 -10.83 -10.27
C PRO A 176 -0.11 -11.61 -8.98
N ARG A 177 0.92 -12.14 -8.31
CA ARG A 177 0.81 -12.89 -7.04
C ARG A 177 1.16 -12.05 -5.81
N HIS A 178 1.67 -10.83 -5.99
CA HIS A 178 2.13 -9.97 -4.91
C HIS A 178 1.82 -8.50 -5.18
#